data_AF-A0A927TYG3-F1
#
_entry.id   AF-A0A927TYG3-F1
#
_cell.length_a   1.000
_cell.length_b   1.000
_cell.length_c   1.000
_cell.angle_alpha   90.00
_cell.angle_beta   90.00
_cell.angle_gamma   90.00
#
_symmetry.space_group_name_H-M   'P 1'
#
loop_
_entity.id
_entity.type
_entity.pdbx_description
1 polymer ?
#
loop_
_entity_poly.entity_id
_entity_poly.type
_entity_poly.pdbx_seq_one_letter_code
_entity_poly.pdbx_strand_id
1 'polypeptide(L)'
;MTYEQAFSILGILPNANEAQIKTAYRRLAKKYHPDSGIGGNAHAYDLVHSAYDFLMKNPLPKVVQKPRKVVGNLTNNSYSYQNRREREKLEKTFEKQQTEKKEQFARKVEAFKQKEEEKKKESEYAERAAEILRMMLYDGVKQNIPENDTGGGR
;
A
#
# COMPACT_ATOMS: atom_id res chain seq x y z
N MET A 1 1.68 -25.30 -29.49
CA MET A 1 1.14 -24.05 -28.92
C MET A 1 0.56 -23.20 -30.03
N THR A 2 -0.58 -22.54 -29.81
CA THR A 2 -1.21 -21.65 -30.79
C THR A 2 -0.86 -20.18 -30.53
N TYR A 3 -1.09 -19.29 -31.51
CA TYR A 3 -0.88 -17.85 -31.34
C TYR A 3 -1.70 -17.26 -30.19
N GLU A 4 -2.99 -17.58 -30.13
CA GLU A 4 -3.89 -17.09 -29.06
C GLU A 4 -3.40 -17.50 -27.67
N GLN A 5 -2.95 -18.76 -27.53
CA GLN A 5 -2.36 -19.25 -26.28
C GLN A 5 -1.09 -18.47 -25.91
N ALA A 6 -0.18 -18.24 -26.86
CA ALA A 6 1.06 -17.52 -26.58
C ALA A 6 0.80 -16.05 -26.18
N PHE A 7 -0.14 -15.36 -26.84
CA PHE A 7 -0.55 -14.01 -26.47
C PHE A 7 -1.22 -13.95 -25.10
N SER A 8 -2.09 -14.92 -24.80
CA SER A 8 -2.76 -15.04 -23.51
C SER A 8 -1.77 -15.28 -22.37
N ILE A 9 -0.81 -16.19 -22.55
CA ILE A 9 0.25 -16.48 -21.56
C ILE A 9 1.09 -15.23 -21.27
N LEU A 10 1.44 -14.46 -22.30
CA LEU A 10 2.19 -13.21 -22.13
C LEU A 10 1.32 -12.03 -21.67
N GLY A 11 0.00 -12.17 -21.67
CA GLY A 11 -0.95 -11.11 -21.29
C GLY A 11 -0.89 -9.91 -22.23
N ILE A 12 -0.77 -10.15 -23.53
CA ILE A 12 -0.66 -9.12 -24.57
C ILE A 12 -1.74 -9.33 -25.64
N LEU A 13 -2.02 -8.28 -26.41
CA LEU A 13 -2.99 -8.34 -27.48
C LEU A 13 -2.45 -9.13 -28.69
N PRO A 14 -3.31 -9.77 -29.51
CA PRO A 14 -2.88 -10.48 -30.72
C PRO A 14 -2.24 -9.58 -31.80
N ASN A 15 -2.37 -8.26 -31.67
CA ASN A 15 -1.75 -7.26 -32.53
C ASN A 15 -0.49 -6.63 -31.91
N ALA A 16 0.06 -7.24 -30.85
CA ALA A 16 1.19 -6.69 -30.12
C ALA A 16 2.47 -6.67 -30.98
N ASN A 17 3.24 -5.60 -30.84
CA ASN A 17 4.53 -5.47 -31.51
C ASN A 17 5.62 -6.29 -30.78
N GLU A 18 6.71 -6.61 -31.48
CA GLU A 18 7.87 -7.34 -30.94
C GLU A 18 8.39 -6.72 -29.63
N ALA A 19 8.40 -5.38 -29.55
CA ALA A 19 8.80 -4.65 -28.35
C ALA A 19 7.88 -4.92 -27.14
N GLN A 20 6.58 -5.08 -27.38
CA GLN A 20 5.60 -5.42 -26.34
C GLN A 20 5.76 -6.89 -25.91
N ILE A 21 6.00 -7.80 -26.85
CA ILE A 21 6.29 -9.22 -26.57
C ILE A 21 7.52 -9.33 -25.67
N LYS A 22 8.64 -8.69 -26.04
CA LYS A 22 9.88 -8.68 -25.23
C LYS A 22 9.65 -8.08 -23.83
N THR A 23 8.86 -7.02 -23.72
CA THR A 23 8.61 -6.34 -22.45
C THR A 23 7.73 -7.18 -21.53
N ALA A 24 6.69 -7.81 -22.07
CA ALA A 24 5.83 -8.73 -21.34
C ALA A 24 6.63 -9.95 -20.84
N TYR A 25 7.46 -10.54 -21.70
CA TYR A 25 8.36 -11.65 -21.35
C TYR A 25 9.27 -11.27 -20.18
N ARG A 26 10.02 -10.16 -20.24
CA ARG A 26 10.92 -9.74 -19.14
C ARG A 26 10.19 -9.57 -17.81
N ARG A 27 8.98 -8.99 -17.84
CA ARG A 27 8.16 -8.77 -16.65
C ARG A 27 7.71 -10.10 -16.02
N LEU A 28 7.24 -11.04 -16.83
CA LEU A 28 6.76 -12.34 -16.36
C LEU A 28 7.90 -13.27 -15.96
N ALA A 29 9.01 -13.27 -16.71
CA ALA A 29 10.22 -14.03 -16.38
C ALA A 29 10.76 -13.63 -15.00
N LYS A 30 10.86 -12.33 -14.71
CA LYS A 30 11.29 -11.85 -13.39
C LYS A 30 10.32 -12.26 -12.27
N LYS A 31 9.02 -12.35 -12.57
CA LYS A 31 8.00 -12.70 -11.58
C LYS A 31 8.03 -14.19 -11.23
N TYR A 32 8.19 -15.05 -12.23
CA TYR A 32 8.07 -16.51 -12.08
C TYR A 32 9.41 -17.25 -12.07
N HIS A 33 10.55 -16.54 -12.13
CA HIS A 33 11.87 -17.17 -12.13
C HIS A 33 12.02 -18.15 -10.94
N PRO A 34 12.53 -19.38 -11.15
CA PRO A 34 12.61 -20.39 -10.09
C PRO A 34 13.44 -19.96 -8.87
N ASP A 35 14.39 -19.04 -9.06
CA ASP A 35 15.19 -18.43 -7.98
C ASP A 35 14.44 -17.35 -7.18
N SER A 36 13.21 -16.98 -7.58
CA SER A 36 12.39 -15.97 -6.90
C SER A 36 11.60 -16.58 -5.75
N GLY A 37 12.26 -17.11 -4.72
CA GLY A 37 11.70 -17.74 -3.50
C GLY A 37 10.16 -17.85 -3.38
N ILE A 38 9.46 -16.75 -3.07
CA ILE A 38 8.01 -16.73 -2.75
C ILE A 38 7.10 -16.71 -4.00
N GLY A 39 7.61 -16.28 -5.16
CA GLY A 39 6.84 -16.13 -6.41
C GLY A 39 7.32 -17.03 -7.57
N GLY A 40 8.41 -17.77 -7.35
CA GLY A 40 9.05 -18.63 -8.32
C GLY A 40 8.18 -19.82 -8.65
N ASN A 41 7.92 -20.01 -9.94
CA ASN A 41 7.18 -21.15 -10.44
C ASN A 41 7.82 -21.59 -11.76
N ALA A 42 8.63 -22.65 -11.68
CA ALA A 42 9.37 -23.17 -12.84
C ALA A 42 8.44 -23.50 -14.01
N HIS A 43 7.29 -24.14 -13.75
CA HIS A 43 6.32 -24.46 -14.80
C HIS A 43 5.73 -23.21 -15.46
N ALA A 44 5.41 -22.18 -14.68
CA ALA A 44 4.93 -20.91 -15.23
C ALA A 44 6.02 -20.18 -16.03
N TYR A 45 7.28 -20.26 -15.58
CA TYR A 45 8.43 -19.72 -16.30
C TYR A 45 8.62 -20.43 -17.66
N ASP A 46 8.55 -21.75 -17.69
CA ASP A 46 8.69 -22.55 -18.91
C ASP A 46 7.59 -22.26 -19.94
N LEU A 47 6.35 -22.07 -19.46
CA LEU A 47 5.22 -21.64 -20.32
C LEU A 47 5.46 -20.26 -20.91
N VAL A 48 5.90 -19.30 -20.10
CA VAL A 48 6.21 -17.92 -20.53
C VAL A 48 7.36 -17.91 -21.52
N HIS A 49 8.40 -18.71 -21.28
CA HIS A 49 9.55 -18.86 -22.17
C HIS A 49 9.15 -19.50 -23.51
N SER A 50 8.38 -20.58 -23.47
CA SER A 50 7.86 -21.24 -24.66
C SER A 50 6.98 -20.30 -25.50
N ALA A 51 6.15 -19.47 -24.85
CA ALA A 51 5.27 -18.52 -25.52
C ALA A 51 6.06 -17.43 -26.25
N TYR A 52 7.09 -16.91 -25.59
CA TYR A 52 8.02 -15.95 -26.17
C TYR A 52 8.76 -16.53 -27.38
N ASP A 53 9.34 -17.73 -27.23
CA ASP A 53 10.07 -18.41 -28.29
C ASP A 53 9.21 -18.71 -29.51
N PHE A 54 7.97 -19.15 -29.29
CA PHE A 54 7.02 -19.41 -30.36
C PHE A 54 6.71 -18.15 -31.18
N LEU A 55 6.45 -17.03 -30.52
CA LEU A 55 6.16 -15.74 -31.18
C LEU A 55 7.38 -15.12 -31.87
N MET A 56 8.59 -15.34 -31.35
CA MET A 56 9.83 -14.86 -31.97
C MET A 56 10.20 -15.68 -33.22
N LYS A 57 9.99 -17.01 -33.18
CA LYS A 57 10.23 -17.91 -34.32
C LYS A 57 9.18 -17.75 -35.41
N ASN A 58 7.95 -17.40 -35.04
CA ASN A 58 6.83 -17.23 -35.96
C ASN A 58 6.29 -15.79 -35.89
N PRO A 59 6.99 -14.80 -36.47
CA PRO A 59 6.51 -13.44 -36.50
C PRO A 59 5.23 -13.38 -37.34
N LEU A 60 4.14 -12.87 -36.74
CA LEU A 60 2.92 -12.61 -37.51
C LEU A 60 3.22 -11.64 -38.66
N PRO A 61 2.57 -11.80 -39.83
CA PRO A 61 2.64 -10.82 -40.90
C PRO A 61 2.27 -9.46 -40.33
N LYS A 62 3.22 -8.51 -40.40
CA LYS A 62 3.07 -7.16 -39.87
C LYS A 62 1.87 -6.53 -40.55
N VAL A 63 0.72 -6.50 -39.88
CA VAL A 63 -0.41 -5.67 -40.31
C VAL A 63 0.11 -4.25 -40.13
N VAL A 64 0.50 -3.62 -41.23
CA VAL A 64 1.02 -2.24 -41.26
C VAL A 64 -0.14 -1.32 -40.87
N GLN A 65 -0.35 -1.17 -39.57
CA GLN A 65 -1.14 -0.07 -39.05
C GLN A 65 -0.30 1.18 -39.29
N LYS A 66 -0.69 1.97 -40.30
CA LYS A 66 -0.10 3.30 -40.55
C LYS A 66 -0.08 4.02 -39.20
N PRO A 67 1.07 4.54 -38.73
CA PRO A 67 1.12 5.21 -37.45
C PRO A 67 0.10 6.35 -37.47
N ARG A 68 -0.96 6.25 -36.66
CA ARG A 68 -1.81 7.41 -36.37
C ARG A 68 -0.86 8.44 -35.76
N LYS A 69 -0.80 9.64 -36.35
CA LYS A 69 -0.08 10.78 -35.77
C LYS A 69 -0.73 11.08 -34.42
N VAL A 70 -0.19 10.50 -33.35
CA VAL A 70 -0.55 10.88 -31.98
C VAL A 70 0.16 12.19 -31.74
N VAL A 71 -0.58 13.30 -31.85
CA VAL A 71 -0.12 14.61 -31.41
C VAL A 71 -0.17 14.58 -29.88
N GLY A 72 0.94 14.16 -29.28
CA GLY A 72 1.07 14.00 -27.85
C GLY A 72 2.42 13.37 -27.56
N ASN A 73 3.33 14.16 -27.00
CA ASN A 73 4.66 13.72 -26.61
C ASN A 73 4.55 12.70 -25.46
N LEU A 74 4.37 11.43 -25.80
CA LEU A 74 4.61 10.30 -24.93
C LEU A 74 5.80 9.53 -25.50
N THR A 75 6.99 10.10 -25.32
CA THR A 75 8.22 9.40 -25.66
C THR A 75 8.38 8.25 -24.68
N ASN A 76 8.36 7.06 -25.28
CA ASN A 76 8.56 5.78 -24.62
C ASN A 76 9.84 5.80 -23.80
N ASN A 77 9.68 5.57 -22.50
CA ASN A 77 10.77 5.26 -21.59
C ASN A 77 11.38 3.91 -22.01
N SER A 78 12.30 4.00 -22.94
CA SER A 78 13.18 2.92 -23.36
C SER A 78 14.17 2.67 -22.22
N TYR A 79 14.15 1.46 -21.68
CA TYR A 79 15.19 0.95 -20.78
C TYR A 79 16.51 0.87 -21.58
N SER A 80 17.22 1.99 -21.72
CA SER A 80 18.65 2.00 -22.02
C SER A 80 19.40 2.06 -20.69
N TYR A 81 20.22 1.05 -20.43
CA TYR A 81 21.21 1.06 -19.35
C TYR A 81 22.36 2.01 -19.72
N GLN A 82 22.08 3.32 -19.77
CA GLN A 82 23.10 4.33 -20.01
C GLN A 82 23.02 5.37 -18.89
N ASN A 83 24.20 5.65 -18.29
CA ASN A 83 24.51 6.55 -17.18
C ASN A 83 24.16 6.07 -15.75
N ARG A 84 25.10 5.31 -15.15
CA ARG A 84 25.19 5.01 -13.70
C ARG A 84 24.96 6.25 -12.81
N ARG A 85 25.45 7.42 -13.24
CA ARG A 85 25.31 8.72 -12.55
C ARG A 85 23.88 9.26 -12.52
N GLU A 86 23.03 8.91 -13.50
CA GLU A 86 21.64 9.35 -13.54
C GLU A 86 20.75 8.46 -12.67
N ARG A 87 21.02 7.14 -12.64
CA ARG A 87 20.38 6.24 -11.66
C ARG A 87 20.70 6.65 -10.22
N GLU A 88 21.96 6.94 -9.89
CA GLU A 88 22.33 7.39 -8.54
C GLU A 88 21.61 8.68 -8.11
N LYS A 89 21.39 9.62 -9.04
CA LYS A 89 20.63 10.84 -8.76
C LYS A 89 19.14 10.54 -8.55
N LEU A 90 18.56 9.67 -9.37
CA LEU A 90 17.15 9.25 -9.24
C LEU A 90 16.90 8.42 -7.97
N GLU A 91 17.85 7.58 -7.60
CA GLU A 91 17.81 6.75 -6.41
C GLU A 91 17.94 7.62 -5.16
N LYS A 92 18.88 8.58 -5.13
CA LYS A 92 18.98 9.58 -4.04
C LYS A 92 17.73 10.45 -3.89
N THR A 93 17.10 10.89 -4.99
CA THR A 93 15.86 11.68 -4.89
C THR A 93 14.68 10.84 -4.43
N PHE A 94 14.59 9.59 -4.85
CA PHE A 94 13.56 8.66 -4.39
C PHE A 94 13.75 8.28 -2.92
N GLU A 95 14.98 8.00 -2.50
CA GLU A 95 15.33 7.67 -1.12
C GLU A 95 15.05 8.86 -0.19
N LYS A 96 15.37 10.08 -0.63
CA LYS A 96 14.99 11.33 0.05
C LYS A 96 13.46 11.48 0.18
N GLN A 97 12.70 11.16 -0.86
CA GLN A 97 11.23 11.17 -0.78
C GLN A 97 10.69 10.11 0.19
N GLN A 98 11.33 8.94 0.28
CA GLN A 98 10.93 7.88 1.21
C GLN A 98 11.27 8.23 2.66
N THR A 99 12.44 8.82 2.92
CA THR A 99 12.83 9.27 4.26
C THR A 99 11.91 10.40 4.74
N GLU A 100 11.63 11.38 3.87
CA GLU A 100 10.70 12.48 4.18
C GLU A 100 9.28 11.96 4.49
N LYS A 101 8.77 11.00 3.72
CA LYS A 101 7.46 10.39 3.99
C LYS A 101 7.46 9.58 5.29
N LYS A 102 8.54 8.84 5.57
CA LYS A 102 8.69 8.06 6.81
C LYS A 102 8.75 8.97 8.03
N GLU A 103 9.45 10.10 7.94
CA GLU A 103 9.51 11.12 8.99
C GLU A 103 8.16 11.81 9.20
N GLN A 104 7.47 12.19 8.12
CA GLN A 104 6.12 12.76 8.21
C GLN A 104 5.14 11.79 8.87
N PHE A 105 5.26 10.50 8.57
CA PHE A 105 4.45 9.47 9.21
C PHE A 105 4.80 9.33 10.69
N ALA A 106 6.09 9.28 11.05
CA ALA A 106 6.54 9.22 12.45
C ALA A 106 6.01 10.41 13.27
N ARG A 107 6.11 11.63 12.74
CA ARG A 107 5.56 12.84 13.40
C ARG A 107 4.05 12.76 13.59
N LYS A 108 3.30 12.23 12.62
CA LYS A 108 1.85 12.05 12.75
C LYS A 108 1.50 11.01 13.81
N VAL A 109 2.28 9.93 13.92
CA VAL A 109 2.09 8.90 14.95
C VAL A 109 2.37 9.48 16.34
N GLU A 110 3.42 10.27 16.51
CA GLU A 110 3.73 10.95 17.78
C GLU A 110 2.65 11.95 18.17
N ALA A 111 2.20 12.79 17.24
CA ALA A 111 1.12 13.74 17.49
C ALA A 111 -0.20 13.03 17.85
N PHE A 112 -0.46 11.85 17.28
CA PHE A 112 -1.62 11.04 17.64
C PHE A 112 -1.50 10.46 19.06
N LYS A 113 -0.31 9.96 19.45
CA LYS A 113 -0.05 9.48 20.81
C LYS A 113 -0.22 10.58 21.86
N GLN A 114 0.26 11.79 21.57
CA GLN A 114 0.10 12.95 22.48
C GLN A 114 -1.39 13.28 22.68
N LYS A 115 -2.19 13.30 21.61
CA LYS A 115 -3.64 13.53 21.71
C LYS A 115 -4.38 12.44 22.49
N GLU A 116 -3.95 11.19 22.38
CA GLU A 116 -4.48 10.07 23.17
C GLU A 116 -4.13 10.22 24.66
N GLU A 117 -2.89 10.60 24.99
CA GLU A 117 -2.48 10.85 26.38
C GLU A 117 -3.17 12.07 26.98
N GLU A 118 -3.36 13.14 26.22
CA GLU A 118 -4.11 14.32 26.68
C GLU A 118 -5.56 13.94 26.99
N LYS A 119 -6.23 13.17 26.12
CA LYS A 119 -7.58 12.67 26.39
C LYS A 119 -7.65 11.79 27.64
N LYS A 120 -6.63 10.96 27.89
CA LYS A 120 -6.55 10.14 29.11
C LYS A 120 -6.39 11.00 30.37
N LYS A 121 -5.50 11.98 30.34
CA LYS A 121 -5.32 12.93 31.45
C LYS A 121 -6.59 13.75 31.69
N GLU A 122 -7.27 14.16 30.64
CA GLU A 122 -8.54 14.88 30.72
C GLU A 122 -9.64 14.02 31.34
N SER A 123 -9.72 12.73 30.97
CA SER A 123 -10.65 11.79 31.62
C SER A 123 -10.32 11.53 33.09
N GLU A 124 -9.04 11.39 33.45
CA GLU A 124 -8.61 11.25 34.86
C GLU A 124 -8.96 12.50 35.68
N TYR A 125 -8.80 13.69 35.11
CA TYR A 125 -9.13 14.94 35.79
C TYR A 125 -10.65 15.08 35.98
N ALA A 126 -11.44 14.69 34.97
CA ALA A 126 -12.90 14.64 35.07
C ALA A 126 -13.38 13.63 36.11
N GLU A 127 -12.74 12.45 36.18
CA GLU A 127 -13.04 11.41 37.17
C GLU A 127 -12.69 11.87 38.59
N ARG A 128 -11.51 12.45 38.80
CA ARG A 128 -11.13 13.05 40.09
C ARG A 128 -12.07 14.19 40.50
N ALA A 129 -12.47 15.05 39.57
CA ALA A 129 -13.44 16.10 39.85
C ALA A 129 -14.80 15.53 40.27
N ALA A 130 -15.27 14.47 39.62
CA ALA A 130 -16.49 13.76 39.98
C ALA A 130 -16.39 13.09 41.37
N GLU A 131 -15.23 12.53 41.70
CA GLU A 131 -14.97 11.94 43.02
C GLU A 131 -14.96 12.99 44.14
N ILE A 132 -14.30 14.14 43.92
CA ILE A 132 -14.31 15.27 44.87
C ILE A 132 -15.74 15.78 45.07
N LEU A 133 -16.52 15.95 43.98
CA LEU A 133 -17.93 16.32 44.05
C LEU A 133 -18.75 15.29 44.83
N ARG A 134 -18.51 14.01 44.62
CA ARG A 134 -19.16 12.91 45.34
C ARG A 134 -18.83 12.93 46.83
N MET A 135 -17.59 13.21 47.23
CA MET A 135 -17.20 13.37 48.63
C MET A 135 -17.87 14.59 49.28
N MET A 136 -17.86 15.75 48.61
CA MET A 136 -18.52 16.96 49.11
C MET A 136 -20.04 16.79 49.27
N LEU A 137 -20.68 16.03 48.39
CA LEU A 137 -22.11 15.71 48.48
C LEU A 137 -22.42 14.66 49.56
N TYR A 138 -21.47 13.78 49.91
CA TYR A 138 -21.63 12.78 50.97
C TYR A 138 -21.47 13.36 52.38
N ASP A 139 -20.63 14.38 52.55
CA ASP A 139 -20.50 15.10 53.84
C ASP A 139 -21.77 15.90 54.20
N GLY A 140 -22.66 16.16 53.24
CA GLY A 140 -23.96 16.79 53.46
C GLY A 140 -25.06 15.86 53.99
N VAL A 141 -24.85 14.54 54.07
CA VAL A 141 -25.92 13.57 54.42
C VAL A 141 -25.82 13.07 55.87
N LYS A 142 -24.77 13.42 56.62
CA LYS A 142 -24.67 13.07 58.07
C LYS A 142 -25.30 14.08 59.03
N GLN A 143 -26.15 14.98 58.55
CA GLN A 143 -26.88 15.93 59.40
C GLN A 143 -28.37 15.94 59.05
N ASN A 144 -29.02 14.77 58.99
CA ASN A 144 -30.45 14.68 59.28
C ASN A 144 -30.93 13.23 59.35
N ILE A 145 -31.89 13.01 60.27
CA ILE A 145 -32.75 11.82 60.50
C ILE A 145 -32.24 10.86 61.62
N PRO A 146 -33.08 10.43 62.60
CA PRO A 146 -34.33 11.02 63.14
C PRO A 146 -34.48 10.89 64.69
N GLU A 147 -35.29 11.74 65.32
CA GLU A 147 -35.99 11.37 66.58
C GLU A 147 -37.50 11.33 66.30
N ASN A 148 -37.97 10.20 65.77
CA ASN A 148 -39.39 9.83 65.87
C ASN A 148 -39.55 9.00 67.14
N ASP A 149 -39.78 9.68 68.25
CA ASP A 149 -40.33 9.05 69.46
C ASP A 149 -41.82 8.78 69.22
N THR A 150 -42.14 7.55 68.86
CA THR A 150 -43.50 7.01 68.83
C THR A 150 -43.60 5.97 69.95
N GLY A 151 -43.70 6.44 71.19
CA GLY A 151 -44.05 5.62 72.36
C GLY A 151 -45.48 5.90 72.80
N GLY A 152 -46.42 5.06 72.37
CA GLY A 152 -47.82 5.14 72.79
C GLY A 152 -48.09 4.63 74.21
N GLY A 153 -49.14 5.19 74.82
CA GLY A 153 -50.10 4.44 75.64
C GLY A 153 -49.80 4.30 77.14
N ARG A 154 -50.43 5.14 77.95
CA ARG A 154 -51.58 4.78 78.80
C ARG A 154 -52.22 6.03 79.40
#